data_AF-X1G442-F1
#
_entry.id   AF-X1G442-F1
#
_cell.length_a   1.000
_cell.length_b   1.000
_cell.length_c   1.000
_cell.angle_alpha   90.00
_cell.angle_beta   90.00
_cell.angle_gamma   90.00
#
_symmetry.space_group_name_H-M   'P 1'
#
loop_
_entity.id
_entity.type
_entity.pdbx_description
1 polymer ?
#
loop_
_entity_poly.entity_id
_entity_poly.type
_entity_poly.pdbx_seq_one_letter_code
_entity_poly.pdbx_strand_id
1 'polypeptide(L)' 'MLTIEKIDTYDKKQVRRFVRLPYRLYKDHPQWTPPLYMDAEMQLNRDKHPFYEHSEADFFVAVRDDEVVRRIAALEQRR' A
#
# COMPACT_ATOMS: atom_id res chain seq x y z
N MET A 1 -20.75 2.73 -5.49
CA MET A 1 -20.57 3.59 -4.28
C MET A 1 -19.07 3.72 -4.00
N LEU A 2 -18.57 4.86 -3.53
CA LEU A 2 -17.13 5.01 -3.19
C LEU A 2 -16.96 4.89 -1.67
N THR A 3 -16.12 3.96 -1.23
CA THR A 3 -15.75 3.79 0.20
C THR A 3 -14.25 3.96 0.38
N ILE A 4 -13.86 4.41 1.57
CA ILE A 4 -12.45 4.49 1.98
C ILE A 4 -12.24 3.44 3.08
N GLU A 5 -11.27 2.57 2.87
CA GLU A 5 -10.91 1.51 3.82
C GLU A 5 -9.48 1.75 4.31
N LYS A 6 -9.30 1.77 5.63
CA LYS A 6 -7.98 1.69 6.26
C LYS A 6 -7.49 0.24 6.13
N ILE A 7 -6.23 0.08 5.72
CA ILE A 7 -5.59 -1.22 5.56
C ILE A 7 -5.07 -1.69 6.91
N ASP A 8 -5.51 -2.88 7.32
CA ASP A 8 -4.83 -3.65 8.36
C ASP A 8 -3.54 -4.25 7.79
N THR A 9 -2.39 -3.81 8.29
CA THR A 9 -1.07 -4.26 7.86
C THR A 9 -0.74 -5.69 8.33
N TYR A 10 -1.50 -6.25 9.27
CA TYR A 10 -1.37 -7.64 9.71
C TYR A 10 -2.18 -8.61 8.83
N ASP A 11 -3.14 -8.11 8.05
CA ASP A 11 -3.88 -8.89 7.05
C ASP A 11 -3.17 -8.87 5.69
N LYS A 12 -2.55 -9.99 5.33
CA LYS A 12 -1.86 -10.17 4.05
C LYS A 12 -2.74 -9.91 2.83
N LYS A 13 -4.05 -10.15 2.90
CA LYS A 13 -4.97 -9.87 1.78
C LYS A 13 -5.12 -8.37 1.59
N GLN A 14 -5.24 -7.60 2.67
CA GLN A 14 -5.35 -6.14 2.60
C GLN A 14 -4.03 -5.49 2.16
N VAL A 15 -2.89 -5.96 2.68
CA VAL A 15 -1.56 -5.53 2.20
C VAL A 15 -1.42 -5.73 0.69
N ARG A 16 -1.80 -6.92 0.18
CA ARG A 16 -1.78 -7.19 -1.26
C ARG A 16 -2.72 -6.30 -2.06
N ARG A 17 -3.92 -5.99 -1.55
CA ARG A 17 -4.86 -5.05 -2.20
C ARG A 17 -4.21 -3.67 -2.38
N PHE A 18 -3.51 -3.18 -1.36
CA PHE A 18 -2.79 -1.91 -1.43
C PHE A 18 -1.60 -1.96 -2.41
N VAL A 19 -0.76 -2.99 -2.31
CA VAL A 19 0.47 -3.15 -3.10
C VAL A 19 0.20 -3.40 -4.58
N ARG A 20 -0.86 -4.13 -4.94
CA ARG A 20 -1.14 -4.53 -6.33
C ARG A 20 -1.70 -3.40 -7.19
N LEU A 21 -2.24 -2.33 -6.59
CA LEU A 21 -2.87 -1.26 -7.36
C LEU A 21 -1.93 -0.60 -8.40
N PRO A 22 -0.70 -0.16 -8.05
CA PRO A 22 0.26 0.37 -9.03
C PRO A 22 0.56 -0.58 -10.17
N TYR A 23 0.70 -1.88 -9.89
CA TYR A 23 0.98 -2.90 -10.91
C TYR A 23 -0.15 -2.96 -11.94
N ARG A 24 -1.41 -2.79 -11.52
CA ARG A 24 -2.56 -2.76 -12.41
C ARG A 24 -2.69 -1.42 -13.15
N LEU A 25 -2.50 -0.30 -12.46
CA LEU A 25 -2.66 1.04 -13.04
C LEU A 25 -1.58 1.37 -14.07
N TYR A 26 -0.36 0.91 -13.84
CA TYR A 26 0.80 1.28 -14.66
C TYR A 26 1.32 0.14 -15.53
N LYS A 27 0.57 -0.98 -15.66
CA LYS A 27 1.01 -2.17 -16.41
C LYS A 27 1.43 -1.89 -17.85
N ASP A 28 0.79 -0.92 -18.51
CA ASP A 28 1.03 -0.57 -19.91
C ASP A 28 1.87 0.72 -20.05
N HIS A 29 2.38 1.26 -18.93
CA HIS A 29 3.18 2.49 -18.97
C HIS A 29 4.65 2.15 -19.27
N PRO A 30 5.23 2.62 -20.39
CA PRO A 30 6.53 2.14 -20.87
C PRO A 30 7.70 2.46 -19.93
N GLN A 31 7.57 3.50 -19.10
CA GLN A 31 8.59 3.90 -18.13
C GLN A 31 8.36 3.31 -16.73
N TRP A 32 7.31 2.50 -16.54
CA TRP A 32 7.02 1.90 -15.24
C TRP A 32 7.91 0.68 -15.00
N THR A 33 8.77 0.80 -13.99
CA THR A 33 9.60 -0.31 -13.51
C THR A 33 9.05 -0.75 -12.16
N PRO A 34 8.19 -1.79 -12.10
CA PRO A 34 7.60 -2.22 -10.84
C PRO A 34 8.69 -2.74 -9.89
N PRO A 35 8.63 -2.42 -8.58
CA PRO A 35 9.48 -3.07 -7.60
C PRO A 35 9.18 -4.57 -7.50
N LEU A 36 10.02 -5.33 -6.81
CA LEU A 36 9.65 -6.69 -6.44
C LEU A 36 8.46 -6.65 -5.47
N TYR A 37 7.54 -7.62 -5.58
CA TYR A 37 6.40 -7.70 -4.66
C TYR A 37 6.83 -7.74 -3.19
N MET A 38 7.90 -8.48 -2.89
CA MET A 38 8.44 -8.58 -1.53
C MET A 38 8.89 -7.23 -0.99
N ASP A 39 9.56 -6.41 -1.79
CA ASP A 39 10.02 -5.08 -1.36
C ASP A 39 8.85 -4.12 -1.15
N ALA A 40 7.83 -4.19 -2.01
CA ALA A 40 6.63 -3.37 -1.87
C ALA A 40 5.78 -3.79 -0.67
N GLU A 41 5.65 -5.09 -0.39
CA GLU A 41 4.98 -5.61 0.82
C GLU A 41 5.78 -5.29 2.10
N MET A 42 7.11 -5.29 2.04
CA MET A 42 7.99 -4.97 3.16
C MET A 42 7.75 -3.55 3.69
N GLN A 43 7.42 -2.58 2.85
CA GLN A 43 7.10 -1.20 3.26
C GLN A 43 5.89 -1.11 4.21
N LEU A 44 4.97 -2.09 4.18
CA LEU A 44 3.81 -2.14 5.05
C LEU A 44 4.05 -3.00 6.30
N ASN A 45 5.19 -3.68 6.39
CA ASN A 45 5.51 -4.57 7.50
C ASN A 45 6.04 -3.78 8.70
N ARG A 46 5.14 -3.49 9.65
CA ARG A 46 5.45 -2.75 10.88
C ARG A 46 6.49 -3.42 11.77
N ASP A 47 6.55 -4.75 11.76
CA ASP A 47 7.43 -5.51 12.65
C ASP A 47 8.86 -5.65 12.11
N LYS A 48 9.06 -5.42 10.80
CA LYS A 48 10.35 -5.68 10.13
C LYS A 48 10.97 -4.46 9.47
N HIS A 49 10.18 -3.46 9.08
CA HIS A 49 10.71 -2.33 8.32
C HIS A 49 11.28 -1.26 9.24
N PRO A 50 12.57 -0.86 9.12
CA PRO A 50 13.25 0.02 10.09
C PRO A 50 12.58 1.38 10.30
N PHE A 51 11.82 1.88 9.32
CA PHE A 51 11.01 3.09 9.46
C PHE A 51 10.15 3.08 10.74
N TYR A 52 9.59 1.92 11.09
CA TYR A 52 8.67 1.77 12.23
C TYR A 52 9.37 1.68 13.59
N GLU A 53 10.71 1.67 13.63
CA GLU A 53 11.45 1.77 14.90
C GLU A 53 11.20 3.11 15.60
N HIS A 54 10.88 4.16 14.82
CA HIS A 54 10.71 5.51 15.33
C HIS A 54 9.53 6.27 14.74
N SER A 55 9.05 5.89 13.55
CA SER A 55 8.01 6.61 12.83
C SER A 55 6.76 5.75 12.64
N GLU A 56 5.64 6.38 12.30
CA GLU A 56 4.37 5.68 12.08
C GLU A 56 3.84 5.92 10.68
N ALA A 57 3.04 4.99 10.18
CA ALA A 57 2.36 5.17 8.91
C ALA A 57 1.01 4.45 8.92
N ASP A 58 0.06 4.99 8.17
CA ASP A 58 -1.21 4.36 7.88
C ASP A 58 -1.51 4.39 6.39
N PHE A 59 -2.21 3.36 5.94
CA PHE A 59 -2.45 3.09 4.53
C PHE A 59 -3.95 3.00 4.30
N PHE A 60 -4.40 3.60 3.20
CA PHE A 60 -5.81 3.66 2.85
C PHE A 60 -6.00 3.31 1.38
N VAL A 61 -7.12 2.68 1.08
CA VAL A 61 -7.58 2.42 -0.29
C VAL A 61 -8.96 3.03 -0.50
N ALA A 62 -9.20 3.50 -1.72
CA ALA A 62 -10.54 3.84 -2.16
C ALA A 62 -11.10 2.69 -2.99
N VAL A 63 -12.31 2.24 -2.66
CA VAL A 63 -12.98 1.10 -3.30
C VAL A 63 -14.24 1.60 -4.02
N ARG A 64 -14.38 1.22 -5.28
CA ARG A 64 -15.56 1.48 -6.10
C ARG A 64 -15.98 0.17 -6.74
N ASP A 65 -17.22 -0.23 -6.47
CA ASP A 65 -17.84 -1.43 -7.04
C ASP A 65 -16.95 -2.68 -6.81
N ASP A 66 -16.56 -2.87 -5.55
CA ASP A 66 -15.66 -3.92 -5.03
C ASP A 66 -14.21 -3.91 -5.58
N GLU A 67 -13.87 -2.92 -6.41
CA GLU A 67 -12.52 -2.76 -6.96
C GLU A 67 -11.75 -1.62 -6.26
N VAL A 68 -10.50 -1.89 -5.86
CA VAL A 68 -9.60 -0.84 -5.37
C VAL A 68 -9.19 0.06 -6.53
N VAL A 69 -9.51 1.35 -6.47
CA VAL A 69 -9.25 2.33 -7.55
C VAL A 69 -8.18 3.37 -7.22
N ARG A 70 -7.91 3.63 -5.94
CA ARG A 70 -6.88 4.56 -5.44
C ARG A 70 -6.26 4.03 -4.16
N ARG A 71 -5.06 4.52 -3.84
CA ARG A 71 -4.38 4.28 -2.57
C ARG A 71 -3.65 5.52 -2.11
N ILE A 72 -3.51 5.70 -0.80
CA ILE A 72 -2.67 6.73 -0.20
C ILE A 72 -2.00 6.17 1.06
N ALA A 73 -0.77 6.60 1.32
CA ALA A 73 -0.07 6.35 2.57
C ALA A 73 0.13 7.71 3.27
N ALA A 74 -0.17 7.77 4.55
CA ALA A 74 0.21 8.87 5.42
C ALA A 74 1.37 8.39 6.29
N LEU A 75 2.50 9.08 6.24
CA LEU A 75 3.70 8.77 7.00
C LEU A 75 3.93 9.92 7.98
N GLU A 76 4.02 9.60 9.26
CA GLU A 76 4.39 10.52 10.33
C GLU A 76 5.85 10.25 10.73
N GLN A 77 6.73 11.12 10.27
CA GLN A 77 8.14 11.08 10.61
C GLN A 77 8.34 11.72 11.99
N ARG A 78 8.74 10.92 12.99
CA ARG A 78 8.93 11.41 14.37
C ARG A 78 10.39 11.63 14.76
N ARG A 79 11.29 11.71 13.78
CA ARG A 79 12.73 11.91 13.98
C ARG A 79 13.33 12.80 12.91
#